data_AF-A0A356KA49-F1
#
_entry.id   AF-A0A356KA49-F1
#
_cell.length_a   1.000
_cell.length_b   1.000
_cell.length_c   1.000
_cell.angle_alpha   90.00
_cell.angle_beta   90.00
_cell.angle_gamma   90.00
#
_symmetry.space_group_name_H-M   'P 1'
#
loop_
_entity.id
_entity.type
_entity.pdbx_description
1 polymer ?
#
loop_
_entity_poly.entity_id
_entity_poly.type
_entity_poly.pdbx_seq_one_letter_code
_entity_poly.pdbx_strand_id
1 'polypeptide(L)'
;MVESEADELSEDQMLGAVLFGHQEMQVAIKAISELASEVGNATWEFDTPTENESLVESVLETLGDELGEAYRVTDKKARLHQVHELREQAIAKLEGDNDSKDVANAFSALEKKIVRERVLSGEPRIDGR
;
A
#
# COMPACT_ATOMS: atom_id res chain seq x y z
N MET A 1 -14.59 7.50 0.02
CA MET A 1 -14.04 8.47 -0.95
C MET A 1 -14.81 9.77 -0.75
N VAL A 2 -14.15 10.92 -0.76
CA VAL A 2 -14.76 12.25 -0.58
C VAL A 2 -14.32 13.12 -1.75
N GLU A 3 -15.27 13.79 -2.38
CA GLU A 3 -15.05 14.81 -3.41
C GLU A 3 -15.91 16.01 -3.02
N SER A 4 -15.34 17.22 -2.97
CA SER A 4 -16.04 18.39 -2.47
C SER A 4 -15.49 19.71 -3.01
N GLU A 5 -16.34 20.72 -2.98
CA GLU A 5 -16.04 22.15 -3.19
C GLU A 5 -16.73 22.93 -2.06
N ALA A 6 -16.08 23.98 -1.54
CA ALA A 6 -16.61 24.76 -0.42
C ALA A 6 -16.08 26.20 -0.43
N ASP A 7 -16.92 27.15 -0.02
CA ASP A 7 -16.57 28.57 0.14
C ASP A 7 -15.92 28.83 1.51
N GLU A 8 -14.63 28.50 1.64
CA GLU A 8 -13.78 28.81 2.81
C GLU A 8 -14.39 28.37 4.17
N LEU A 9 -15.02 27.19 4.21
CA LEU A 9 -15.56 26.60 5.44
C LEU A 9 -14.45 26.13 6.40
N SER A 10 -14.75 26.08 7.70
CA SER A 10 -13.81 25.55 8.69
C SER A 10 -13.62 24.04 8.58
N GLU A 11 -12.49 23.53 9.08
CA GLU A 11 -12.21 22.10 9.13
C GLU A 11 -13.28 21.32 9.91
N ASP A 12 -13.80 21.89 11.00
CA ASP A 12 -14.87 21.28 11.79
C ASP A 12 -16.17 21.14 10.99
N GLN A 13 -16.52 22.15 10.19
CA GLN A 13 -17.69 22.10 9.30
C GLN A 13 -17.49 21.06 8.20
N MET A 14 -16.31 21.03 7.57
CA MET A 14 -15.98 20.06 6.52
C MET A 14 -16.00 18.62 7.04
N LEU A 15 -15.40 18.36 8.21
CA LEU A 15 -15.42 17.05 8.84
C LEU A 15 -16.85 16.65 9.24
N GLY A 16 -17.62 17.59 9.79
CA GLY A 16 -19.03 17.39 10.11
C GLY A 16 -19.85 16.97 8.89
N ALA A 17 -19.63 17.61 7.73
CA ALA A 17 -20.31 17.27 6.49
C ALA A 17 -20.00 15.83 6.01
N VAL A 18 -18.73 15.40 6.10
CA VAL A 18 -18.34 14.02 5.77
C VAL A 18 -19.02 13.01 6.70
N LEU A 19 -19.03 13.28 8.01
CA LEU A 19 -19.65 12.39 8.99
C LEU A 19 -21.16 12.31 8.81
N PHE A 20 -21.82 13.43 8.54
CA PHE A 20 -23.24 13.49 8.23
C PHE A 20 -23.58 12.64 7.00
N GLY A 21 -22.87 12.87 5.87
CA GLY A 21 -23.09 12.09 4.66
C GLY A 21 -22.87 10.58 4.87
N HIS A 22 -21.85 10.20 5.64
CA HIS A 22 -21.58 8.82 6.00
C HIS A 22 -22.68 8.18 6.87
N GLN A 23 -23.29 8.95 7.77
CA GLN A 23 -24.41 8.48 8.60
C GLN A 23 -25.68 8.32 7.77
N GLU A 24 -26.03 9.31 6.95
CA GLU A 24 -27.26 9.27 6.15
C GLU A 24 -27.21 8.20 5.06
N MET A 25 -26.04 7.90 4.47
CA MET A 25 -25.93 6.85 3.46
C MET A 25 -26.13 5.42 4.01
N GLN A 26 -26.12 5.22 5.33
CA GLN A 26 -26.30 3.89 5.93
C GLN A 26 -27.64 3.25 5.56
N VAL A 27 -28.69 4.05 5.34
CA VAL A 27 -30.01 3.54 4.90
C VAL A 27 -29.92 2.87 3.53
N ALA A 28 -29.13 3.42 2.61
CA ALA A 28 -28.93 2.85 1.28
C ALA A 28 -28.12 1.54 1.35
N ILE A 29 -27.06 1.52 2.16
CA ILE A 29 -26.27 0.29 2.41
C ILE A 29 -27.17 -0.81 2.95
N LYS A 30 -27.98 -0.49 3.97
CA LYS A 30 -28.92 -1.44 4.56
C LYS A 30 -29.91 -2.00 3.54
N ALA A 31 -30.53 -1.14 2.73
CA ALA A 31 -31.47 -1.57 1.69
C ALA A 31 -30.81 -2.49 0.65
N ILE A 32 -29.57 -2.18 0.22
CA ILE A 32 -28.81 -3.03 -0.70
C ILE A 32 -28.48 -4.38 -0.05
N SER A 33 -28.06 -4.39 1.22
CA SER A 33 -27.77 -5.63 1.95
C SER A 33 -29.00 -6.50 2.14
N GLU A 34 -30.16 -5.92 2.46
CA GLU A 34 -31.44 -6.63 2.58
C GLU A 34 -31.83 -7.26 1.23
N LEU A 35 -31.78 -6.49 0.15
CA LEU A 35 -32.05 -7.00 -1.20
C LEU A 35 -31.08 -8.12 -1.61
N ALA A 36 -29.78 -7.95 -1.36
CA ALA A 36 -28.78 -8.98 -1.67
C ALA A 36 -29.06 -10.28 -0.91
N SER A 37 -29.50 -10.18 0.34
CA SER A 37 -29.91 -11.33 1.16
C SER A 37 -31.18 -11.99 0.65
N GLU A 38 -32.17 -11.22 0.18
CA GLU A 38 -33.41 -11.76 -0.39
C GLU A 38 -33.17 -12.50 -1.71
N VAL A 39 -32.31 -11.95 -2.58
CA VAL A 39 -31.96 -12.59 -3.85
C VAL A 39 -31.11 -13.83 -3.63
N GLY A 40 -30.23 -13.83 -2.63
CA GLY A 40 -29.51 -15.03 -2.20
C GLY A 40 -28.52 -15.58 -3.23
N ASN A 41 -27.91 -14.72 -4.04
CA ASN A 41 -26.89 -15.14 -5.01
C ASN A 41 -25.71 -15.80 -4.29
N ALA A 42 -25.18 -16.90 -4.86
CA ALA A 42 -24.02 -17.57 -4.31
C ALA A 42 -22.79 -16.65 -4.29
N THR A 43 -22.13 -16.56 -3.14
CA THR A 43 -20.81 -15.94 -3.04
C THR A 43 -19.80 -16.78 -3.80
N TRP A 44 -18.87 -16.13 -4.49
CA TRP A 44 -17.79 -16.85 -5.15
C TRP A 44 -16.81 -17.38 -4.10
N GLU A 45 -16.44 -18.65 -4.23
CA GLU A 45 -15.28 -19.18 -3.53
C GLU A 45 -14.03 -18.60 -4.20
N PHE A 46 -13.34 -17.71 -3.48
CA PHE A 46 -12.14 -17.05 -3.94
C PHE A 46 -11.05 -17.21 -2.89
N ASP A 47 -10.05 -18.03 -3.22
CA ASP A 47 -8.85 -18.16 -2.40
C ASP A 47 -7.97 -16.93 -2.59
N THR A 48 -7.84 -16.13 -1.53
CA THR A 48 -6.97 -14.95 -1.55
C THR A 48 -5.51 -15.41 -1.59
N PRO A 49 -4.71 -14.98 -2.58
CA PRO A 49 -3.29 -15.31 -2.61
C PRO A 49 -2.61 -14.85 -1.33
N THR A 50 -1.91 -15.75 -0.65
CA THR A 50 -1.10 -15.41 0.52
C THR A 50 0.23 -14.83 0.07
N GLU A 51 0.69 -13.81 0.78
CA GLU A 51 2.03 -13.26 0.58
C GLU A 51 3.09 -14.32 0.93
N ASN A 52 4.12 -14.43 0.09
CA ASN A 52 5.23 -15.33 0.36
C ASN A 52 6.21 -14.66 1.33
N GLU A 53 5.91 -14.77 2.63
CA GLU A 53 6.69 -14.12 3.70
C GLU A 53 8.17 -14.53 3.69
N SER A 54 8.49 -15.79 3.39
CA SER A 54 9.88 -16.25 3.32
C SER A 54 10.64 -15.63 2.15
N LEU A 55 9.95 -15.37 1.03
CA LEU A 55 10.57 -14.65 -0.09
C LEU A 55 10.79 -13.17 0.25
N VAL A 56 9.86 -12.53 0.96
CA VAL A 56 10.06 -11.15 1.46
C VAL A 56 11.25 -11.08 2.42
N GLU A 57 11.38 -12.06 3.32
CA GLU A 57 12.53 -12.17 4.23
C GLU A 57 13.83 -12.41 3.46
N SER A 58 13.82 -13.27 2.44
CA SER A 58 14.99 -13.50 1.58
C SER A 58 15.44 -12.22 0.85
N VAL A 59 14.49 -11.41 0.35
CA VAL A 59 14.80 -10.12 -0.27
C VAL A 59 15.35 -9.13 0.78
N LEU A 60 14.78 -9.12 1.98
CA LEU A 60 15.24 -8.29 3.09
C LEU A 60 16.69 -8.62 3.47
N GLU A 61 17.02 -9.90 3.63
CA GLU A 61 18.38 -10.35 3.95
C GLU A 61 19.39 -10.01 2.84
N THR A 62 18.93 -9.99 1.59
CA THR A 62 19.83 -9.81 0.43
C THR A 62 20.11 -8.34 0.10
N LEU A 63 19.13 -7.44 0.29
CA LEU A 63 19.18 -6.04 -0.19
C LEU A 63 18.51 -5.04 0.75
N GLY A 64 18.07 -5.45 1.93
CA GLY A 64 17.27 -4.61 2.83
C GLY A 64 17.97 -3.34 3.27
N ASP A 65 19.25 -3.43 3.61
CA ASP A 65 20.06 -2.29 4.04
C ASP A 65 20.28 -1.29 2.89
N GLU A 66 20.66 -1.78 1.70
CA GLU A 66 20.85 -0.93 0.52
C GLU A 66 19.54 -0.27 0.09
N LEU A 67 18.42 -0.98 0.18
CA LEU A 67 17.10 -0.43 -0.11
C LEU A 67 16.69 0.64 0.91
N GLY A 68 17.01 0.43 2.20
CA GLY A 68 16.82 1.42 3.25
C GLY A 68 17.58 2.72 2.97
N GLU A 69 18.85 2.61 2.56
CA GLU A 69 19.69 3.75 2.18
C GLU A 69 19.22 4.43 0.88
N ALA A 70 18.76 3.67 -0.11
CA ALA A 70 18.17 4.23 -1.33
C ALA A 70 16.96 5.13 -1.01
N TYR A 71 16.13 4.75 -0.03
CA TYR A 71 15.02 5.58 0.46
C TYR A 71 15.44 6.76 1.34
N ARG A 72 16.73 6.96 1.61
CA ARG A 72 17.29 8.19 2.21
C ARG A 72 17.74 9.20 1.16
N VAL A 73 17.85 8.80 -0.12
CA VAL A 73 18.16 9.73 -1.20
C VAL A 73 16.94 10.61 -1.49
N THR A 74 17.09 11.92 -1.28
CA THR A 74 16.01 12.90 -1.46
C THR A 74 15.71 13.18 -2.92
N ASP A 75 16.74 13.22 -3.79
CA ASP A 75 16.56 13.40 -5.23
C ASP A 75 15.74 12.25 -5.84
N LYS A 76 14.61 12.61 -6.45
CA LYS A 76 13.64 11.63 -6.98
C LYS A 76 14.26 10.77 -8.09
N LYS A 77 15.07 11.34 -8.98
CA LYS A 77 15.61 10.60 -10.13
C LYS A 77 16.69 9.63 -9.67
N ALA A 78 17.61 10.09 -8.82
CA ALA A 78 18.67 9.27 -8.24
C ALA A 78 18.08 8.11 -7.41
N ARG A 79 17.09 8.39 -6.56
CA ARG A 79 16.40 7.35 -5.78
C ARG A 79 15.73 6.31 -6.68
N LEU A 80 14.93 6.74 -7.66
CA LEU A 80 14.22 5.81 -8.54
C LEU A 80 15.20 4.94 -9.35
N HIS A 81 16.33 5.51 -9.76
CA HIS A 81 17.38 4.76 -10.45
C HIS A 81 18.00 3.69 -9.54
N GLN A 82 18.41 4.05 -8.32
CA GLN A 82 18.98 3.10 -7.35
C GLN A 82 17.99 2.00 -6.97
N VAL A 83 16.72 2.35 -6.69
CA VAL A 83 15.68 1.36 -6.37
C VAL A 83 15.45 0.41 -7.54
N HIS A 84 15.48 0.90 -8.79
CA HIS A 84 15.36 0.06 -9.97
C HIS A 84 16.54 -0.92 -10.10
N GLU A 85 17.78 -0.44 -9.91
CA GLU A 85 18.97 -1.29 -9.93
C GLU A 85 18.91 -2.36 -8.83
N LEU A 86 18.47 -2.00 -7.63
CA LEU A 86 18.28 -2.95 -6.53
C LEU A 86 17.19 -3.98 -6.85
N ARG A 87 16.10 -3.57 -7.53
CA ARG A 87 15.05 -4.50 -7.96
C ARG A 87 15.57 -5.50 -9.00
N GLU A 88 16.33 -5.03 -10.00
CA GLU A 88 16.96 -5.91 -10.98
C GLU A 88 17.95 -6.86 -10.32
N GLN A 89 18.72 -6.40 -9.33
CA GLN A 89 19.60 -7.25 -8.54
C GLN A 89 18.83 -8.28 -7.71
N ALA A 90 17.69 -7.92 -7.11
CA ALA A 90 16.85 -8.84 -6.35
C ALA A 90 16.36 -9.98 -7.26
N ILE A 91 15.85 -9.62 -8.43
CA ILE A 91 15.43 -10.58 -9.45
C ILE A 91 16.61 -11.46 -9.85
N ALA A 92 17.73 -10.88 -10.29
CA ALA A 92 18.87 -11.66 -10.75
C ALA A 92 19.47 -12.60 -9.68
N LYS A 93 19.37 -12.26 -8.39
CA LYS A 93 19.90 -13.08 -7.28
C LYS A 93 18.94 -14.19 -6.82
N LEU A 94 17.64 -13.99 -6.95
CA LEU A 94 16.60 -14.87 -6.38
C LEU A 94 15.76 -15.58 -7.46
N GLU A 95 15.93 -15.19 -8.72
CA GLU A 95 15.38 -15.86 -9.90
C GLU A 95 16.06 -17.22 -10.08
N GLY A 96 15.25 -18.27 -10.23
CA GLY A 96 15.68 -19.67 -10.24
C GLY A 96 14.78 -20.51 -9.37
N ASP A 97 14.90 -20.35 -8.05
CA ASP A 97 14.02 -21.00 -7.07
C ASP A 97 12.63 -20.35 -7.00
N ASN A 98 12.50 -19.13 -7.55
CA ASN A 98 11.26 -18.34 -7.54
C ASN A 98 10.97 -17.72 -8.92
N ASP A 99 9.70 -17.44 -9.19
CA ASP A 99 9.27 -16.68 -10.38
C ASP A 99 9.66 -15.20 -10.24
N SER A 100 10.14 -14.58 -11.32
CA SER A 100 10.61 -13.19 -11.32
C SER A 100 9.53 -12.20 -10.88
N LYS A 101 8.24 -12.50 -11.15
CA LYS A 101 7.11 -11.69 -10.71
C LYS A 101 6.90 -11.78 -9.20
N ASP A 102 7.10 -12.95 -8.62
CA ASP A 102 6.97 -13.15 -7.17
C ASP A 102 8.09 -12.45 -6.41
N VAL A 103 9.33 -12.51 -6.92
CA VAL A 103 10.45 -11.73 -6.39
C VAL A 103 10.16 -10.23 -6.49
N ALA A 104 9.63 -9.77 -7.63
CA ALA A 104 9.27 -8.37 -7.84
C ALA A 104 8.13 -7.90 -6.90
N ASN A 105 7.17 -8.77 -6.59
CA ASN A 105 6.11 -8.49 -5.62
C ASN A 105 6.67 -8.43 -4.20
N ALA A 106 7.52 -9.39 -3.82
CA ALA A 106 8.18 -9.42 -2.51
C ALA A 106 9.06 -8.19 -2.27
N PHE A 107 9.82 -7.76 -3.29
CA PHE A 107 10.56 -6.51 -3.26
C PHE A 107 9.64 -5.31 -3.03
N SER A 108 8.53 -5.22 -3.79
CA SER A 108 7.54 -4.14 -3.63
C SER A 108 6.90 -4.11 -2.23
N ALA A 109 6.67 -5.29 -1.63
CA ALA A 109 6.19 -5.42 -0.27
C ALA A 109 7.20 -4.91 0.76
N LEU A 110 8.48 -5.25 0.57
CA LEU A 110 9.57 -4.74 1.39
C LEU A 110 9.72 -3.22 1.30
N GLU A 111 9.66 -2.64 0.09
CA GLU A 111 9.66 -1.19 -0.11
C GLU A 111 8.56 -0.50 0.71
N LYS A 112 7.34 -1.05 0.63
CA LYS A 112 6.19 -0.56 1.39
C LYS A 112 6.44 -0.67 2.90
N LYS A 113 7.02 -1.76 3.38
CA LYS A 113 7.35 -1.96 4.80
C LYS A 113 8.35 -0.92 5.29
N ILE A 114 9.49 -0.77 4.60
CA ILE A 114 10.57 0.16 4.96
C ILE A 114 10.04 1.60 5.06
N VAL A 115 9.35 2.08 4.01
CA VAL A 115 8.88 3.48 3.99
C VAL A 115 7.87 3.75 5.10
N ARG A 116 6.96 2.80 5.37
CA ARG A 116 5.95 2.94 6.42
C ARG A 116 6.57 2.91 7.81
N GLU A 117 7.49 1.99 8.06
CA GLU A 117 8.14 1.83 9.35
C GLU A 117 8.91 3.10 9.73
N ARG A 118 9.65 3.71 8.81
CA ARG A 118 10.38 4.96 9.06
C ARG A 118 9.44 6.10 9.47
N VAL A 119 8.32 6.27 8.75
CA VAL A 119 7.32 7.29 9.08
C VAL A 119 6.68 7.02 10.45
N LEU A 120 6.37 5.75 10.76
CA LEU A 120 5.78 5.36 12.05
C LEU A 120 6.77 5.50 13.21
N SER A 121 8.06 5.31 12.96
CA SER A 121 9.16 5.50 13.92
C SER A 121 9.55 6.96 14.12
N GLY A 122 8.91 7.91 13.43
CA GLY A 122 9.17 9.34 13.57
C GLY A 122 10.45 9.81 12.87
N GLU A 123 11.00 9.01 11.96
CA GLU A 123 12.11 9.45 11.11
C GLU A 123 11.63 10.46 10.06
N PRO A 124 12.54 11.32 9.54
CA PRO A 124 12.24 12.17 8.40
C PRO A 124 11.72 11.36 7.20
N ARG A 125 10.74 11.91 6.48
CA ARG A 125 10.22 11.32 5.24
C ARG A 125 11.30 11.31 4.16
N ILE A 126 11.01 10.62 3.07
CA ILE A 126 11.93 10.41 1.93
C ILE A 126 12.55 11.72 1.39
N ASP A 127 11.83 12.84 1.46
CA ASP A 127 12.31 14.16 1.01
C ASP A 127 12.83 15.07 2.14
N GLY A 128 12.93 14.54 3.36
CA GLY A 128 13.48 15.24 4.53
C GLY A 128 12.48 16.03 5.37
N ARG A 129 11.18 16.02 5.04
CA ARG A 129 10.09 16.57 5.88
C ARG A 129 9.77 15.67 7.07
#